data_AF-A0A2G9NS45-F1
#
_entry.id   AF-A0A2G9NS45-F1
#
_cell.length_a   1.000
_cell.length_b   1.000
_cell.length_c   1.000
_cell.angle_alpha   90.00
_cell.angle_beta   90.00
_cell.angle_gamma   90.00
#
_symmetry.space_group_name_H-M   'P 1'
#
loop_
_entity.id
_entity.type
_entity.pdbx_description
1 polymer ?
#
loop_
_entity_poly.entity_id
_entity_poly.type
_entity_poly.pdbx_seq_one_letter_code
_entity_poly.pdbx_strand_id
1 'polypeptide(L)'
;MTGKKINKKKRQIIKILAYITLFLILLLILLIFINILLRNEILLTSYQKDSLKNIFPQNHIESVRFYEGGLLSIGSTKTICKSIYILPNEKGKHIINNPESEEAILLIVHEVTHTFQGKRIDSCIKMSLSSLYAQFRAFLKYGSRNYAYYYPLNLSFDIFNRKYFYNPEQEASIIEDYYYLKFLDGNLSNTNCYDCSKNSSGDISCFSCDNYSKKYVLDNLENISLDILDKYK
;
A
#
# COMPACT_ATOMS: atom_id res chain seq x y z
N MET A 1 -29.31 -16.32 -51.77
CA MET A 1 -27.91 -15.84 -51.87
C MET A 1 -27.52 -14.70 -50.91
N THR A 2 -28.40 -14.26 -50.01
CA THR A 2 -28.17 -13.10 -49.10
C THR A 2 -27.42 -13.45 -47.80
N GLY A 3 -27.52 -14.69 -47.28
CA GLY A 3 -26.90 -15.11 -46.02
C GLY A 3 -25.35 -15.10 -46.00
N LYS A 4 -24.68 -15.45 -47.11
CA LYS A 4 -23.21 -15.42 -47.21
C LYS A 4 -22.64 -13.99 -47.17
N LYS A 5 -23.33 -13.01 -47.77
CA LYS A 5 -22.92 -11.59 -47.76
C LYS A 5 -23.05 -10.95 -46.38
N ILE A 6 -24.11 -11.28 -45.63
CA ILE A 6 -24.33 -10.79 -44.26
C ILE A 6 -23.23 -11.33 -43.32
N ASN A 7 -22.86 -12.60 -43.47
CA ASN A 7 -21.80 -13.23 -42.66
C ASN A 7 -20.41 -12.63 -42.94
N LYS A 8 -20.12 -12.23 -44.19
CA LYS A 8 -18.86 -11.55 -44.56
C LYS A 8 -18.78 -10.13 -43.97
N LYS A 9 -19.87 -9.35 -44.00
CA LYS A 9 -19.93 -8.01 -43.39
C LYS A 9 -19.76 -8.06 -41.87
N LYS A 10 -20.43 -8.98 -41.16
CA LYS A 10 -20.27 -9.16 -39.71
C LYS A 10 -18.82 -9.46 -39.32
N ARG A 11 -18.14 -10.37 -40.05
CA ARG A 11 -16.72 -10.68 -39.82
C ARG A 11 -15.80 -9.47 -40.04
N GLN A 12 -16.08 -8.61 -41.01
CA GLN A 12 -15.31 -7.38 -41.22
C GLN A 12 -15.50 -6.38 -40.07
N ILE A 13 -16.74 -6.20 -39.58
CA ILE A 13 -17.02 -5.31 -38.44
C ILE A 13 -16.28 -5.79 -37.18
N ILE A 14 -16.32 -7.09 -36.88
CA ILE A 14 -15.61 -7.66 -35.71
C ILE A 14 -14.10 -7.43 -35.82
N LYS A 15 -13.51 -7.63 -37.00
CA LYS A 15 -12.08 -7.35 -37.21
C LYS A 15 -11.74 -5.88 -36.98
N ILE A 16 -12.56 -4.96 -37.52
CA ILE A 16 -12.37 -3.52 -37.34
C ILE A 16 -12.45 -3.15 -35.84
N LEU A 17 -13.46 -3.65 -35.12
CA LEU A 17 -13.59 -3.43 -33.68
C LEU A 17 -12.37 -3.97 -32.92
N ALA A 18 -11.89 -5.17 -33.24
CA ALA A 18 -10.69 -5.74 -32.62
C ALA A 18 -9.45 -4.88 -32.86
N TYR A 19 -9.26 -4.36 -34.08
CA TYR A 19 -8.15 -3.43 -34.38
C TYR A 19 -8.27 -2.12 -33.62
N ILE A 20 -9.47 -1.54 -33.53
CA ILE A 20 -9.71 -0.32 -32.75
C ILE A 20 -9.41 -0.56 -31.27
N THR A 21 -9.91 -1.66 -30.69
CA THR A 21 -9.66 -2.00 -29.28
C THR A 21 -8.16 -2.18 -29.02
N LEU A 22 -7.45 -2.91 -29.88
CA LEU A 22 -6.01 -3.10 -29.75
C LEU A 22 -5.26 -1.77 -29.86
N PHE A 23 -5.62 -0.93 -30.83
CA PHE A 23 -5.03 0.41 -30.99
C PHE A 23 -5.24 1.26 -29.74
N LEU A 24 -6.44 1.27 -29.16
CA LEU A 24 -6.74 2.01 -27.93
C LEU A 24 -5.95 1.48 -26.73
N ILE A 25 -5.78 0.16 -26.61
CA ILE A 25 -4.93 -0.44 -25.55
C ILE A 25 -3.47 -0.01 -25.72
N LEU A 26 -2.94 -0.08 -26.94
CA LEU A 26 -1.56 0.32 -27.23
C LEU A 26 -1.35 1.83 -26.99
N LEU A 27 -2.30 2.66 -27.41
CA LEU A 27 -2.28 4.10 -27.15
C LEU A 27 -2.30 4.39 -25.65
N LEU A 28 -3.12 3.68 -24.88
CA LEU A 28 -3.16 3.81 -23.42
C LEU A 28 -1.81 3.42 -22.79
N ILE A 29 -1.20 2.31 -23.21
CA ILE A 29 0.13 1.90 -22.74
C ILE A 29 1.18 2.96 -23.09
N LEU A 30 1.15 3.51 -24.30
CA LEU A 30 2.08 4.56 -24.73
C LEU A 30 1.90 5.83 -23.90
N LEU A 31 0.65 6.25 -23.64
CA LEU A 31 0.37 7.42 -22.81
C LEU A 31 0.83 7.23 -21.37
N ILE A 32 0.63 6.03 -20.78
CA ILE A 32 1.16 5.68 -19.46
C ILE A 32 2.69 5.78 -19.48
N PHE A 33 3.35 5.24 -20.52
CA PHE A 33 4.80 5.25 -20.64
C PHE A 33 5.38 6.67 -20.78
N ILE A 34 4.82 7.50 -21.66
CA ILE A 34 5.20 8.92 -21.80
C ILE A 34 5.00 9.66 -20.48
N ASN A 35 3.89 9.42 -19.80
CA ASN A 35 3.61 10.07 -18.54
C ASN A 35 4.58 9.63 -17.43
N ILE A 36 5.05 8.39 -17.43
CA ILE A 36 6.13 7.95 -16.52
C ILE A 36 7.44 8.68 -16.84
N LEU A 37 7.78 8.85 -18.12
CA LEU A 37 9.03 9.50 -18.54
C LEU A 37 9.09 11.01 -18.25
N LEU A 38 7.95 11.71 -18.31
CA LEU A 38 7.89 13.16 -18.16
C LEU A 38 7.65 13.63 -16.72
N ARG A 39 7.72 12.74 -15.73
CA ARG A 39 7.45 13.10 -14.33
C ARG A 39 8.63 13.77 -13.66
N ASN A 40 8.30 14.77 -12.86
CA ASN A 40 9.24 15.40 -11.95
C ASN A 40 9.51 14.45 -10.78
N GLU A 41 10.78 14.14 -10.57
CA GLU A 41 11.25 13.46 -9.38
C GLU A 41 11.22 14.43 -8.19
N ILE A 42 10.67 13.98 -7.08
CA ILE A 42 10.68 14.67 -5.80
C ILE A 42 11.88 14.15 -5.00
N LEU A 43 12.71 15.07 -4.51
CA LEU A 43 13.79 14.72 -3.60
C LEU A 43 13.28 14.81 -2.16
N LEU A 44 13.51 13.74 -1.39
CA LEU A 44 13.23 13.77 0.05
C LEU A 44 14.11 14.82 0.76
N THR A 45 13.51 15.52 1.72
CA THR A 45 14.22 16.42 2.63
C THR A 45 15.18 15.63 3.53
N SER A 46 16.12 16.32 4.17
CA SER A 46 17.01 15.69 5.16
C SER A 46 16.20 15.07 6.30
N TYR A 47 15.18 15.79 6.80
CA TYR A 47 14.31 15.31 7.86
C TYR A 47 13.56 14.03 7.50
N GLN A 48 13.01 13.94 6.28
CA GLN A 48 12.35 12.73 5.78
C GLN A 48 13.33 11.54 5.68
N LYS A 49 14.55 11.79 5.19
CA LYS A 49 15.59 10.74 5.10
C LYS A 49 15.99 10.26 6.49
N ASP A 50 16.18 11.16 7.44
CA ASP A 50 16.57 10.81 8.81
C ASP A 50 15.44 10.06 9.53
N SER A 51 14.19 10.44 9.29
CA SER A 51 13.01 9.72 9.78
C SER A 51 13.00 8.27 9.28
N LEU A 52 13.27 8.04 7.99
CA LEU A 52 13.29 6.71 7.40
C LEU A 52 14.46 5.83 7.89
N LYS A 53 15.61 6.42 8.24
CA LYS A 53 16.78 5.69 8.78
C LYS A 53 16.49 4.99 10.10
N ASN A 54 15.46 5.41 10.83
CA ASN A 54 15.05 4.74 12.07
C ASN A 54 14.45 3.34 11.82
N ILE A 55 13.97 3.06 10.60
CA ILE A 55 13.27 1.82 10.25
C ILE A 55 14.01 1.03 9.17
N PHE A 56 14.52 1.72 8.13
CA PHE A 56 15.06 1.08 6.93
C PHE A 56 16.58 1.29 6.81
N PRO A 57 17.30 0.32 6.24
CA PRO A 57 18.73 0.47 5.98
C PRO A 57 18.98 1.53 4.91
N GLN A 58 20.08 2.28 5.06
CA GLN A 58 20.42 3.43 4.22
C GLN A 58 20.44 3.11 2.71
N ASN A 59 21.01 1.96 2.33
CA ASN A 59 21.10 1.53 0.93
C ASN A 59 19.72 1.33 0.29
N HIS A 60 18.71 0.96 1.07
CA HIS A 60 17.34 0.84 0.59
C HIS A 60 16.74 2.22 0.33
N ILE A 61 16.84 3.14 1.30
CA ILE A 61 16.33 4.51 1.22
C ILE A 61 16.90 5.22 -0.02
N GLU A 62 18.20 5.12 -0.26
CA GLU A 62 18.88 5.73 -1.40
C GLU A 62 18.42 5.18 -2.76
N SER A 63 17.86 3.98 -2.78
CA SER A 63 17.37 3.34 -3.99
C SER A 63 15.92 3.68 -4.33
N VAL A 64 15.17 4.26 -3.38
CA VAL A 64 13.79 4.69 -3.58
C VAL A 64 13.75 6.01 -4.36
N ARG A 65 12.76 6.15 -5.23
CA ARG A 65 12.51 7.32 -6.08
C ARG A 65 11.08 7.79 -5.86
N PHE A 66 10.90 9.10 -5.73
CA PHE A 66 9.59 9.71 -5.50
C PHE A 66 9.22 10.55 -6.72
N TYR A 67 7.98 10.46 -7.16
CA TYR A 67 7.51 11.18 -8.35
C TYR A 67 6.24 11.95 -8.02
N GLU A 68 6.14 13.16 -8.56
CA GLU A 68 4.91 13.93 -8.48
C GLU A 68 3.85 13.38 -9.44
N GLY A 69 2.62 13.29 -8.95
CA GLY A 69 1.47 12.71 -9.64
C GLY A 69 1.39 11.18 -9.53
N GLY A 70 0.21 10.62 -9.84
CA GLY A 70 -0.04 9.17 -9.87
C GLY A 70 0.04 8.58 -11.27
N LEU A 71 0.49 7.32 -11.41
CA LEU A 71 0.65 6.58 -12.68
C LEU A 71 -0.55 6.68 -13.63
N LEU A 72 -1.74 6.77 -13.02
CA LEU A 72 -3.01 7.18 -13.61
C LEU A 72 -3.56 8.26 -12.67
N SER A 73 -4.14 9.34 -13.20
CA SER A 73 -4.66 10.51 -12.46
C SER A 73 -5.84 10.22 -11.51
N ILE A 74 -6.03 8.96 -11.11
CA ILE A 74 -7.16 8.47 -10.32
C ILE A 74 -6.61 7.61 -9.17
N GLY A 75 -6.90 8.01 -7.92
CA GLY A 75 -6.68 7.19 -6.72
C GLY A 75 -5.89 7.84 -5.57
N SER A 76 -5.12 7.02 -4.85
CA SER A 76 -4.19 7.41 -3.76
C SER A 76 -2.73 7.30 -4.20
N THR A 77 -1.79 7.81 -3.38
CA THR A 77 -0.36 7.50 -3.50
C THR A 77 -0.15 6.01 -3.73
N LYS A 78 0.82 5.67 -4.59
CA LYS A 78 1.09 4.28 -4.95
C LYS A 78 2.57 4.01 -4.99
N THR A 79 2.94 2.86 -4.45
CA THR A 79 4.26 2.28 -4.63
C THR A 79 4.25 1.21 -5.72
N ILE A 80 5.15 1.34 -6.69
CA ILE A 80 5.47 0.32 -7.69
C ILE A 80 6.98 0.12 -7.66
N CYS A 81 7.40 -1.04 -7.18
CA CYS A 81 8.81 -1.39 -7.01
C CYS A 81 9.52 -0.37 -6.12
N LYS A 82 10.53 0.34 -6.65
CA LYS A 82 11.29 1.37 -5.94
C LYS A 82 10.75 2.78 -6.18
N SER A 83 9.64 2.90 -6.89
CA SER A 83 9.06 4.17 -7.29
C SER A 83 7.78 4.44 -6.51
N ILE A 84 7.73 5.58 -5.83
CA ILE A 84 6.57 6.06 -5.08
C ILE A 84 5.98 7.24 -5.85
N TYR A 85 4.70 7.11 -6.21
CA TYR A 85 3.97 8.10 -7.00
C TYR A 85 3.02 8.86 -6.08
N ILE A 86 3.37 10.12 -5.77
CA ILE A 86 2.64 10.98 -4.83
C ILE A 86 1.55 11.71 -5.59
N LEU A 87 0.29 11.34 -5.38
CA LEU A 87 -0.84 12.06 -5.99
C LEU A 87 -1.09 13.40 -5.27
N PRO A 88 -1.41 14.48 -5.98
CA PRO A 88 -1.75 15.77 -5.38
C PRO A 88 -3.17 15.79 -4.80
N ASN A 89 -3.59 14.70 -4.15
CA ASN A 89 -4.79 14.67 -3.30
C ASN A 89 -4.44 15.20 -1.90
N GLU A 90 -5.41 15.33 -0.99
CA GLU A 90 -5.20 15.95 0.33
C GLU A 90 -3.97 15.39 1.06
N LYS A 91 -3.83 14.06 1.17
CA LYS A 91 -2.68 13.42 1.83
C LYS A 91 -1.35 13.63 1.09
N GLY A 92 -1.31 13.50 -0.23
CA GLY A 92 -0.06 13.69 -0.98
C GLY A 92 0.37 15.15 -1.13
N LYS A 93 -0.57 16.11 -1.01
CA LYS A 93 -0.25 17.55 -0.90
C LYS A 93 0.58 17.86 0.35
N HIS A 94 0.41 17.12 1.44
CA HIS A 94 1.26 17.29 2.62
C HIS A 94 2.72 16.95 2.30
N ILE A 95 3.00 15.91 1.54
CA ILE A 95 4.40 15.59 1.18
C ILE A 95 5.05 16.72 0.37
N ILE A 96 4.29 17.38 -0.50
CA ILE A 96 4.81 18.43 -1.39
C ILE A 96 4.87 19.79 -0.67
N ASN A 97 3.79 20.17 0.02
CA ASN A 97 3.61 21.51 0.59
C ASN A 97 4.03 21.61 2.07
N ASN A 98 4.04 20.49 2.79
CA ASN A 98 4.43 20.42 4.20
C ASN A 98 5.22 19.11 4.48
N PRO A 99 6.39 18.94 3.83
CA PRO A 99 7.13 17.68 3.80
C PRO A 99 7.55 17.14 5.19
N GLU A 100 7.55 18.00 6.21
CA GLU A 100 7.94 17.67 7.58
C GLU A 100 6.75 17.42 8.51
N SER A 101 5.50 17.53 8.00
CA SER A 101 4.32 17.16 8.78
C SER A 101 4.29 15.68 9.14
N GLU A 102 3.69 15.37 10.29
CA GLU A 102 3.43 14.01 10.74
C GLU A 102 2.78 13.17 9.65
N GLU A 103 1.74 13.69 8.99
CA GLU A 103 1.02 12.97 7.93
C GLU A 103 1.91 12.67 6.71
N ALA A 104 2.82 13.59 6.36
CA ALA A 104 3.78 13.36 5.28
C ALA A 104 4.79 12.27 5.66
N ILE A 105 5.32 12.30 6.88
CA ILE A 105 6.28 11.30 7.36
C ILE A 105 5.64 9.92 7.44
N LEU A 106 4.46 9.81 8.04
CA LEU A 106 3.75 8.53 8.17
C LEU A 106 3.43 7.93 6.79
N LEU A 107 2.93 8.74 5.85
CA LEU A 107 2.68 8.27 4.50
C LEU A 107 3.96 7.80 3.80
N ILE A 108 5.09 8.50 3.96
CA ILE A 108 6.36 8.07 3.38
C ILE A 108 6.87 6.78 4.03
N VAL A 109 6.73 6.61 5.35
CA VAL A 109 7.09 5.36 6.05
C VAL A 109 6.26 4.19 5.52
N HIS A 110 4.94 4.37 5.34
CA HIS A 110 4.05 3.35 4.77
C HIS A 110 4.48 2.96 3.35
N GLU A 111 4.66 3.94 2.46
CA GLU A 111 5.00 3.68 1.05
C GLU A 111 6.43 3.10 0.91
N VAL A 112 7.39 3.55 1.72
CA VAL A 112 8.74 2.96 1.74
C VAL A 112 8.70 1.52 2.25
N THR A 113 7.78 1.16 3.15
CA THR A 113 7.56 -0.25 3.53
C THR A 113 7.22 -1.11 2.31
N HIS A 114 6.34 -0.63 1.42
CA HIS A 114 6.04 -1.35 0.18
C HIS A 114 7.27 -1.50 -0.72
N THR A 115 8.11 -0.48 -0.84
CA THR A 115 9.36 -0.60 -1.61
C THR A 115 10.29 -1.66 -1.01
N PHE A 116 10.31 -1.77 0.33
CA PHE A 116 11.11 -2.75 1.07
C PHE A 116 10.59 -4.18 0.89
N GLN A 117 9.26 -4.36 0.91
CA GLN A 117 8.60 -5.63 0.56
C GLN A 117 8.91 -6.05 -0.90
N GLY A 118 9.05 -5.06 -1.80
CA GLY A 118 9.24 -5.24 -3.24
C GLY A 118 10.68 -5.09 -3.75
N LYS A 119 11.72 -5.23 -2.91
CA LYS A 119 13.14 -4.94 -3.28
C LYS A 119 13.64 -5.59 -4.57
N ARG A 120 13.18 -6.80 -4.89
CA ARG A 120 13.51 -7.53 -6.14
C ARG A 120 12.36 -7.40 -7.13
N ILE A 121 12.65 -7.31 -8.43
CA ILE A 121 11.63 -7.08 -9.48
C ILE A 121 10.49 -8.12 -9.46
N ASP A 122 10.81 -9.40 -9.26
CA ASP A 122 9.82 -10.48 -9.18
C ASP A 122 8.95 -10.36 -7.92
N SER A 123 9.53 -9.85 -6.82
CA SER A 123 8.83 -9.59 -5.57
C SER A 123 8.00 -8.32 -5.64
N CYS A 124 8.44 -7.31 -6.39
CA CYS A 124 7.71 -6.07 -6.63
C CYS A 124 6.34 -6.34 -7.25
N ILE A 125 6.28 -7.05 -8.38
CA ILE A 125 5.01 -7.29 -9.08
C ILE A 125 4.06 -8.07 -8.16
N LYS A 126 4.59 -9.11 -7.50
CA LYS A 126 3.81 -9.91 -6.55
C LYS A 126 3.28 -9.07 -5.38
N MET A 127 4.10 -8.19 -4.82
CA MET A 127 3.72 -7.29 -3.73
C MET A 127 2.64 -6.31 -4.18
N SER A 128 2.83 -5.60 -5.29
CA SER A 128 1.84 -4.63 -5.81
C SER A 128 0.50 -5.31 -6.12
N LEU A 129 0.50 -6.51 -6.69
CA LEU A 129 -0.73 -7.27 -6.92
C LEU A 129 -1.38 -7.74 -5.61
N SER A 130 -0.58 -8.15 -4.62
CA SER A 130 -1.08 -8.60 -3.32
C SER A 130 -1.71 -7.45 -2.53
N SER A 131 -1.11 -6.25 -2.57
CA SER A 131 -1.66 -5.01 -2.00
C SER A 131 -3.00 -4.64 -2.68
N LEU A 132 -3.03 -4.61 -4.01
CA LEU A 132 -4.27 -4.34 -4.77
C LEU A 132 -5.37 -5.37 -4.46
N TYR A 133 -5.00 -6.65 -4.37
CA TYR A 133 -5.94 -7.71 -4.01
C TYR A 133 -6.50 -7.54 -2.60
N ALA A 134 -5.66 -7.15 -1.63
CA ALA A 134 -6.09 -6.87 -0.26
C ALA A 134 -7.10 -5.71 -0.20
N GLN A 135 -6.79 -4.59 -0.87
CA GLN A 135 -7.69 -3.43 -0.97
C GLN A 135 -9.01 -3.79 -1.65
N PHE A 136 -8.97 -4.56 -2.74
CA PHE A 136 -10.17 -5.01 -3.45
C PHE A 136 -11.03 -5.95 -2.60
N ARG A 137 -10.40 -6.91 -1.90
CA ARG A 137 -11.10 -7.81 -0.98
C ARG A 137 -11.76 -7.04 0.17
N ALA A 138 -11.07 -6.05 0.73
CA ALA A 138 -11.62 -5.18 1.77
C ALA A 138 -12.83 -4.39 1.26
N PHE A 139 -12.74 -3.81 0.06
CA PHE A 139 -13.86 -3.13 -0.58
C PHE A 139 -15.07 -4.05 -0.79
N LEU A 140 -14.87 -5.27 -1.31
CA LEU A 140 -15.97 -6.22 -1.50
C LEU A 140 -16.64 -6.65 -0.18
N LYS A 141 -15.86 -6.81 0.89
CA LYS A 141 -16.36 -7.31 2.16
C LYS A 141 -17.03 -6.23 3.02
N TYR A 142 -16.49 -5.01 3.01
CA TYR A 142 -16.87 -3.96 3.95
C TYR A 142 -17.30 -2.65 3.27
N GLY A 143 -17.33 -2.60 1.95
CA GLY A 143 -17.68 -1.40 1.18
C GLY A 143 -16.60 -0.31 1.16
N SER A 144 -15.45 -0.54 1.80
CA SER A 144 -14.33 0.42 1.84
C SER A 144 -12.98 -0.29 1.76
N ARG A 145 -12.10 0.23 0.89
CA ARG A 145 -10.72 -0.25 0.77
C ARG A 145 -9.90 -0.01 2.04
N ASN A 146 -10.32 0.95 2.88
CA ASN A 146 -9.57 1.29 4.10
C ASN A 146 -9.53 0.11 5.07
N TYR A 147 -10.48 -0.83 5.00
CA TYR A 147 -10.45 -2.05 5.78
C TYR A 147 -9.26 -2.97 5.49
N ALA A 148 -8.47 -2.71 4.43
CA ALA A 148 -7.23 -3.43 4.16
C ALA A 148 -6.08 -3.04 5.10
N TYR A 149 -6.13 -1.84 5.69
CA TYR A 149 -5.11 -1.32 6.61
C TYR A 149 -5.32 -1.81 8.05
N TYR A 150 -6.56 -2.14 8.42
CA TYR A 150 -6.87 -2.60 9.77
C TYR A 150 -6.28 -3.97 10.03
N TYR A 151 -5.54 -4.11 11.13
CA TYR A 151 -4.89 -5.35 11.51
C TYR A 151 -5.21 -5.77 12.95
N PRO A 152 -5.39 -7.08 13.20
CA PRO A 152 -5.50 -7.56 14.55
C PRO A 152 -4.12 -7.53 15.21
N LEU A 153 -4.01 -6.99 16.44
CA LEU A 153 -2.81 -7.21 17.28
C LEU A 153 -2.80 -8.64 17.85
N ASN A 154 -3.97 -9.28 17.87
CA ASN A 154 -4.36 -10.53 18.54
C ASN A 154 -3.21 -11.42 19.05
N LEU A 155 -3.00 -11.35 20.36
CA LEU A 155 -2.07 -12.17 21.14
C LEU A 155 -2.77 -13.37 21.83
N SER A 156 -4.08 -13.56 21.59
CA SER A 156 -4.90 -14.55 22.29
C SER A 156 -5.15 -15.85 21.50
N PHE A 157 -4.70 -15.93 20.23
CA PHE A 157 -4.77 -17.14 19.41
C PHE A 157 -3.38 -17.80 19.31
N ASP A 158 -3.05 -18.66 20.26
CA ASP A 158 -2.03 -19.74 20.16
C ASP A 158 -0.83 -19.39 19.23
N ILE A 159 -0.12 -18.33 19.62
CA ILE A 159 0.88 -17.60 18.81
C ILE A 159 2.06 -18.48 18.40
N PHE A 160 2.33 -19.57 19.13
CA PHE A 160 3.45 -20.44 18.81
C PHE A 160 3.28 -21.25 17.51
N ASN A 161 2.08 -21.29 16.91
CA ASN A 161 1.81 -22.09 15.71
C ASN A 161 1.23 -21.34 14.50
N ARG A 162 1.03 -20.02 14.57
CA ARG A 162 0.59 -19.23 13.40
C ARG A 162 1.46 -18.00 13.24
N LYS A 163 2.46 -18.10 12.34
CA LYS A 163 3.11 -16.91 11.75
C LYS A 163 2.02 -15.91 11.39
N TYR A 164 2.10 -14.68 11.89
CA TYR A 164 1.13 -13.65 11.58
C TYR A 164 1.08 -13.46 10.05
N PHE A 165 -0.01 -13.86 9.41
CA PHE A 165 -0.19 -13.68 7.98
C PHE A 165 -0.89 -12.33 7.74
N TYR A 166 -0.15 -11.25 7.96
CA TYR A 166 -0.55 -9.92 7.53
C TYR A 166 -0.43 -9.81 6.01
N ASN A 167 -1.40 -9.15 5.39
CA ASN A 167 -1.27 -8.77 3.98
C ASN A 167 -0.33 -7.55 3.87
N PRO A 168 0.20 -7.22 2.67
CA PRO A 168 1.19 -6.15 2.53
C PRO A 168 0.76 -4.77 3.05
N GLU A 169 -0.53 -4.42 2.95
CA GLU A 169 -1.06 -3.15 3.48
C GLU A 169 -1.07 -3.14 5.01
N GLN A 170 -1.46 -4.27 5.63
CA GLN A 170 -1.41 -4.42 7.08
C GLN A 170 0.03 -4.35 7.60
N GLU A 171 0.96 -5.03 6.91
CA GLU A 171 2.39 -4.97 7.27
C GLU A 171 2.92 -3.53 7.21
N ALA A 172 2.55 -2.77 6.17
CA ALA A 172 2.93 -1.37 6.05
C ALA A 172 2.28 -0.49 7.13
N SER A 173 1.00 -0.69 7.43
CA SER A 173 0.31 0.03 8.51
C SER A 173 0.83 -0.32 9.90
N ILE A 174 1.31 -1.54 10.14
CA ILE A 174 1.98 -1.92 11.39
C ILE A 174 3.30 -1.14 11.55
N ILE A 175 4.10 -1.05 10.49
CA ILE A 175 5.36 -0.28 10.51
C ILE A 175 5.08 1.22 10.68
N GLU A 176 4.04 1.75 10.03
CA GLU A 176 3.56 3.13 10.21
C GLU A 176 3.15 3.40 11.66
N ASP A 177 2.26 2.58 12.24
CA ASP A 177 1.77 2.74 13.61
C ASP A 177 2.90 2.56 14.64
N TYR A 178 3.82 1.61 14.42
CA TYR A 178 5.02 1.48 15.25
C TYR A 178 5.85 2.77 15.23
N TYR A 179 6.10 3.31 14.04
CA TYR A 179 6.85 4.56 13.90
C TYR A 179 6.13 5.73 14.60
N TYR A 180 4.82 5.86 14.39
CA TYR A 180 3.98 6.90 14.96
C TYR A 180 4.05 6.90 16.50
N LEU A 181 3.86 5.73 17.10
CA LEU A 181 3.84 5.60 18.56
C LEU A 181 5.24 5.71 19.18
N LYS A 182 6.29 5.22 18.50
CA LYS A 182 7.67 5.20 19.00
C LYS A 182 8.36 6.55 18.88
N PHE A 183 8.23 7.23 17.74
CA PHE A 183 9.06 8.38 17.38
C PHE A 183 8.31 9.71 17.37
N LEU A 184 6.98 9.70 17.20
CA LEU A 184 6.16 10.91 17.11
C LEU A 184 5.24 11.13 18.33
N ASP A 185 5.39 10.33 19.38
CA ASP A 185 4.53 10.32 20.56
C ASP A 185 3.02 10.22 20.24
N GLY A 186 2.68 9.46 19.19
CA GLY A 186 1.33 9.32 18.70
C GLY A 186 0.29 8.78 19.69
N ASN A 187 -1.00 8.97 19.34
CA ASN A 187 -2.15 8.45 20.10
C ASN A 187 -2.66 7.13 19.52
N LEU A 188 -2.98 6.17 20.39
CA LEU A 188 -3.55 4.86 20.03
C LEU A 188 -4.87 4.98 19.24
N SER A 189 -5.69 6.00 19.50
CA SER A 189 -6.98 6.19 18.81
C SER A 189 -6.86 6.37 17.29
N ASN A 190 -5.66 6.73 16.82
CA ASN A 190 -5.38 6.95 15.40
C ASN A 190 -4.76 5.73 14.73
N THR A 191 -4.48 4.67 15.48
CA THR A 191 -3.89 3.43 14.95
C THR A 191 -4.94 2.58 14.24
N ASN A 192 -4.48 1.72 13.34
CA ASN A 192 -5.36 0.79 12.62
C ASN A 192 -5.57 -0.53 13.36
N CYS A 193 -5.13 -0.63 14.62
CA CYS A 193 -5.10 -1.89 15.34
C CYS A 193 -6.38 -2.19 16.13
N TYR A 194 -6.72 -3.48 16.15
CA TYR A 194 -7.85 -4.00 16.91
C TYR A 194 -7.49 -5.35 17.53
N ASP A 195 -8.28 -5.78 18.49
CA ASP A 195 -8.22 -7.12 19.06
C ASP A 195 -9.57 -7.81 18.95
N CYS A 196 -9.60 -8.97 18.29
CA CYS A 196 -10.82 -9.74 18.11
C CYS A 196 -10.74 -11.03 18.93
N SER A 197 -11.68 -11.20 19.85
CA SER A 197 -11.86 -12.41 20.63
C SER A 197 -13.19 -13.08 20.28
N LYS A 198 -13.21 -14.40 20.38
CA LYS A 198 -14.44 -15.19 20.26
C LYS A 198 -15.01 -15.39 21.65
N ASN A 199 -16.24 -14.96 21.90
CA ASN A 199 -16.89 -15.15 23.19
C ASN A 199 -17.40 -16.60 23.35
N SER A 200 -17.96 -16.92 24.51
CA SER A 200 -18.47 -18.27 24.83
C SER A 200 -19.67 -18.71 23.98
N SER A 201 -20.43 -17.78 23.38
CA SER A 201 -21.49 -18.07 22.41
C SER A 201 -20.98 -18.32 20.99
N GLY A 202 -19.69 -18.06 20.76
CA GLY A 202 -19.05 -18.22 19.47
C GLY A 202 -19.11 -16.98 18.57
N ASP A 203 -19.62 -15.86 19.07
CA ASP A 203 -19.61 -14.58 18.39
C ASP A 203 -18.22 -13.94 18.48
N ILE A 204 -17.85 -13.18 17.44
CA ILE A 204 -16.59 -12.45 17.40
C ILE A 204 -16.84 -11.01 17.85
N SER A 205 -16.22 -10.62 18.95
CA SER A 205 -16.16 -9.23 19.42
C SER A 205 -14.79 -8.65 19.11
N CYS A 206 -14.75 -7.47 18.49
CA CYS A 206 -13.51 -6.76 18.19
C CYS A 206 -13.48 -5.42 18.91
N PHE A 207 -12.36 -5.12 19.56
CA PHE A 207 -12.13 -3.89 20.31
C PHE A 207 -10.97 -3.12 19.71
N SER A 208 -11.06 -1.79 19.74
CA SER A 208 -9.92 -0.93 19.40
C SER A 208 -8.79 -1.13 20.42
N CYS A 209 -7.54 -0.98 19.97
CA CYS A 209 -6.39 -1.11 20.85
C CYS A 209 -6.24 0.03 21.86
N ASP A 210 -7.03 1.10 21.74
CA ASP A 210 -7.10 2.21 22.71
C ASP A 210 -7.50 1.74 24.13
N ASN A 211 -8.07 0.54 24.25
CA ASN A 211 -8.36 -0.10 25.53
C ASN A 211 -7.12 -0.67 26.23
N TYR A 212 -5.96 -0.69 25.57
CA TYR A 212 -4.69 -1.16 26.11
C TYR A 212 -3.74 0.00 26.43
N SER A 213 -2.73 -0.27 27.28
CA SER A 213 -1.68 0.74 27.52
C SER A 213 -0.82 0.94 26.27
N LYS A 214 -0.40 2.18 25.99
CA LYS A 214 0.52 2.52 24.88
C LYS A 214 1.78 1.67 24.90
N LYS A 215 2.35 1.45 26.10
CA LYS A 215 3.54 0.60 26.27
C LYS A 215 3.30 -0.83 25.77
N TYR A 216 2.19 -1.44 26.18
CA TYR A 216 1.86 -2.80 25.76
C TYR A 216 1.71 -2.93 24.24
N VAL A 217 0.98 -2.00 23.61
CA VAL A 217 0.82 -2.00 22.15
C VAL A 217 2.17 -1.81 21.46
N LEU A 218 2.98 -0.87 21.95
CA LEU A 218 4.29 -0.57 21.39
C LEU A 218 5.25 -1.76 21.46
N ASP A 219 5.34 -2.45 22.61
CA ASP A 219 6.20 -3.62 22.78
C ASP A 219 5.84 -4.75 21.80
N ASN A 220 4.55 -4.92 21.50
CA ASN A 220 4.08 -5.92 20.53
C ASN A 220 4.31 -5.49 19.08
N LEU A 221 4.04 -4.23 18.75
CA LEU A 221 4.32 -3.69 17.43
C LEU A 221 5.81 -3.77 17.11
N GLU A 222 6.69 -3.46 18.08
CA GLU A 222 8.15 -3.56 17.89
C GLU A 222 8.58 -4.98 17.45
N ASN A 223 8.09 -6.01 18.14
CA ASN A 223 8.37 -7.41 17.77
C ASN A 223 7.83 -7.77 16.38
N ILE A 224 6.58 -7.41 16.08
CA ILE A 224 5.96 -7.71 14.78
C ILE A 224 6.66 -6.94 13.65
N SER A 225 7.01 -5.69 13.88
CA SER A 225 7.75 -4.85 12.94
C SER A 225 9.11 -5.45 12.60
N LEU A 226 9.84 -5.96 13.60
CA LEU A 226 11.11 -6.66 13.38
C LEU A 226 10.93 -7.93 12.54
N ASP A 227 9.92 -8.75 12.86
CA ASP A 227 9.59 -9.95 12.08
C ASP A 227 9.24 -9.63 10.62
N ILE A 228 8.46 -8.56 10.38
CA ILE A 228 8.13 -8.07 9.03
C ILE A 228 9.40 -7.63 8.31
N LEU A 229 10.27 -6.84 8.94
CA LEU A 229 11.49 -6.36 8.30
C LEU A 229 12.46 -7.51 7.99
N ASP A 230 12.60 -8.48 8.88
CA ASP A 230 13.47 -9.64 8.70
C ASP A 230 12.98 -10.57 7.58
N LYS A 231 11.66 -10.70 7.39
CA LYS A 231 11.06 -11.44 6.27
C LYS A 231 11.54 -10.95 4.88
N TYR A 232 11.95 -9.69 4.76
CA TYR A 232 12.36 -9.06 3.48
C TYR A 232 13.83 -8.59 3.45
N LYS A 233 14.65 -9.00 4.41
CA LYS A 233 16.12 -8.85 4.32
C LYS A 233 16.67 -9.80 3.27
#